data_AF-A0A7S4NG72-F1
#
_entry.id   AF-A0A7S4NG72-F1
#
_cell.length_a   1.000
_cell.length_b   1.000
_cell.length_c   1.000
_cell.angle_alpha   90.00
_cell.angle_beta   90.00
_cell.angle_gamma   90.00
#
_symmetry.space_group_name_H-M   'P 1'
#
loop_
_entity.id
_entity.type
_entity.pdbx_description
1 polymer ?
#
loop_
_entity_poly.entity_id
_entity_poly.type
_entity_poly.pdbx_seq_one_letter_code
_entity_poly.pdbx_strand_id
1 'polypeptide(L)'
;ASCLLQLPWLRNIMRCMGLKDIVFWSAWLISEIFAFAIAIAFVVVFGSFTSLFSDSDITLIYFVFLAFVSSIVTFSFFVSIFFDSPKIAGAVGSGLLAFFSFHGCATS
;
A
#
# COMPACT_ATOMS: atom_id res chain seq x y z
N ALA A 1 -11.08 -7.23 0.78
CA ALA A 1 -12.06 -6.33 0.14
C ALA A 1 -11.57 -5.79 -1.22
N SER A 2 -10.31 -5.38 -1.33
CA SER A 2 -9.72 -4.74 -2.54
C SER A 2 -9.70 -5.61 -3.81
N CYS A 3 -9.68 -6.95 -3.66
CA CYS A 3 -9.72 -7.88 -4.80
C CYS A 3 -11.12 -8.00 -5.44
N LEU A 4 -12.22 -7.78 -4.68
CA LEU A 4 -13.59 -7.92 -5.20
C LEU A 4 -14.04 -6.75 -6.08
N LEU A 5 -13.43 -5.56 -5.91
CA LEU A 5 -13.72 -4.36 -6.71
C LEU A 5 -12.97 -4.33 -8.07
N GLN A 6 -12.08 -5.30 -8.32
CA GLN A 6 -11.39 -5.44 -9.61
C GLN A 6 -12.18 -6.24 -10.65
N LEU A 7 -13.32 -6.83 -10.27
CA LEU A 7 -14.19 -7.53 -11.22
C LEU A 7 -14.79 -6.50 -12.21
N PRO A 8 -14.60 -6.69 -13.54
CA PRO A 8 -15.02 -5.73 -14.55
C PRO A 8 -16.53 -5.43 -14.51
N TRP A 9 -17.32 -6.39 -14.04
CA TRP A 9 -18.77 -6.26 -13.85
C TRP A 9 -19.14 -5.19 -12.81
N LEU A 10 -18.46 -5.14 -11.65
CA LEU A 10 -18.83 -4.21 -10.58
C LEU A 10 -18.43 -2.76 -10.91
N ARG A 11 -17.29 -2.58 -11.59
CA ARG A 11 -16.82 -1.26 -12.05
C ARG A 11 -17.77 -0.65 -13.08
N ASN A 12 -18.34 -1.46 -13.97
CA ASN A 12 -19.32 -1.00 -14.95
C ASN A 12 -20.64 -0.59 -14.29
N ILE A 13 -21.08 -1.30 -13.25
CA ILE A 13 -22.29 -0.97 -12.47
C ILE A 13 -22.11 0.37 -11.73
N MET A 14 -20.96 0.62 -11.11
CA MET A 14 -20.68 1.88 -10.41
C MET A 14 -20.61 3.09 -11.36
N ARG A 15 -20.06 2.90 -12.58
CA ARG A 15 -20.08 3.95 -13.62
C ARG A 15 -21.49 4.24 -14.14
N CYS A 16 -22.33 3.22 -14.30
CA CYS A 16 -23.73 3.40 -14.68
C CYS A 16 -24.57 4.16 -13.63
N MET A 17 -24.15 4.13 -12.35
CA MET A 17 -24.77 4.89 -11.25
C MET A 17 -24.35 6.38 -11.20
N GLY A 18 -23.52 6.84 -12.15
CA GLY A 18 -23.06 8.24 -12.19
C GLY A 18 -21.91 8.55 -11.22
N LEU A 19 -21.32 7.53 -10.60
CA LEU A 19 -20.24 7.72 -9.65
C LEU A 19 -18.92 7.96 -10.39
N LYS A 20 -18.35 9.16 -10.22
CA LYS A 20 -17.04 9.53 -10.79
C LYS A 20 -15.97 8.54 -10.32
N ASP A 21 -15.08 8.13 -11.22
CA ASP A 21 -13.93 7.26 -10.90
C ASP A 21 -13.12 7.80 -9.70
N ILE A 22 -13.10 9.13 -9.50
CA ILE A 22 -12.45 9.80 -8.36
C ILE A 22 -12.92 9.29 -6.99
N VAL A 23 -14.22 8.94 -6.85
CA VAL A 23 -14.80 8.49 -5.58
C VAL A 23 -14.35 7.07 -5.26
N PHE A 24 -14.16 6.25 -6.27
CA PHE A 24 -13.61 4.91 -6.12
C PHE A 24 -12.16 4.97 -5.64
N TRP A 25 -11.35 5.85 -6.24
CA TRP A 25 -9.97 6.08 -5.84
C TRP A 25 -9.85 6.63 -4.42
N SER A 26 -10.73 7.57 -4.02
CA SER A 26 -10.72 8.12 -2.66
C SER A 26 -11.16 7.09 -1.62
N ALA A 27 -12.18 6.27 -1.90
CA ALA A 27 -12.61 5.19 -1.02
C ALA A 27 -11.49 4.18 -0.78
N TRP A 28 -10.75 3.82 -1.83
CA TRP A 28 -9.58 2.96 -1.71
C TRP A 28 -8.53 3.61 -0.81
N LEU A 29 -8.16 4.87 -1.06
CA LEU A 29 -7.15 5.59 -0.29
C LEU A 29 -7.47 5.61 1.20
N ILE A 30 -8.73 5.87 1.54
CA ILE A 30 -9.20 5.88 2.93
C ILE A 30 -9.08 4.48 3.57
N SER A 31 -9.45 3.43 2.84
CA SER A 31 -9.33 2.06 3.35
C SER A 31 -7.88 1.60 3.56
N GLU A 32 -6.95 2.02 2.69
CA GLU A 32 -5.53 1.70 2.82
C GLU A 32 -4.90 2.41 4.02
N ILE A 33 -5.17 3.71 4.19
CA ILE A 33 -4.68 4.46 5.36
C ILE A 33 -5.13 3.79 6.67
N PHE A 34 -6.38 3.33 6.74
CA PHE A 34 -6.90 2.65 7.91
C PHE A 34 -6.21 1.30 8.16
N ALA A 35 -6.01 0.50 7.11
CA ALA A 35 -5.29 -0.77 7.20
C ALA A 35 -3.83 -0.59 7.66
N PHE A 36 -3.13 0.42 7.14
CA PHE A 36 -1.76 0.74 7.53
C PHE A 36 -1.65 1.23 8.98
N ALA A 37 -2.59 2.06 9.45
CA ALA A 37 -2.60 2.50 10.84
C ALA A 37 -2.68 1.32 11.82
N ILE A 38 -3.54 0.34 11.52
CA ILE A 38 -3.65 -0.90 12.32
C ILE A 38 -2.35 -1.70 12.24
N ALA A 39 -1.79 -1.90 11.05
CA ALA A 39 -0.55 -2.64 10.88
C ALA A 39 0.63 -2.04 11.67
N ILE A 40 0.79 -0.72 11.65
CA ILE A 40 1.85 -0.02 12.40
C ILE A 40 1.61 -0.17 13.91
N ALA A 41 0.36 -0.08 14.38
CA ALA A 41 0.05 -0.31 15.79
C ALA A 41 0.49 -1.71 16.23
N PHE A 42 0.23 -2.74 15.42
CA PHE A 42 0.74 -4.09 15.68
C PHE A 42 2.26 -4.16 15.72
N VAL A 43 2.96 -3.55 14.76
CA VAL A 43 4.43 -3.54 14.71
C VAL A 43 5.03 -2.85 15.93
N VAL A 44 4.47 -1.72 16.37
CA VAL A 44 4.95 -0.97 17.54
C VAL A 44 4.72 -1.76 18.83
N VAL A 45 3.57 -2.42 18.98
CA VAL A 45 3.29 -3.29 20.11
C VAL A 45 4.24 -4.48 20.13
N PHE A 46 4.44 -5.15 18.99
CA PHE A 46 5.35 -6.31 18.89
C PHE A 46 6.82 -5.94 19.12
N GLY A 47 7.25 -4.79 18.61
CA GLY A 47 8.60 -4.25 18.82
C GLY A 47 8.88 -3.91 20.29
N SER A 48 7.85 -3.50 21.04
CA SER A 48 7.95 -3.23 22.48
C SER A 48 8.24 -4.50 23.28
N PHE A 49 7.70 -5.65 22.88
CA PHE A 49 8.00 -6.94 23.51
C PHE A 49 9.45 -7.39 23.31
N THR A 50 10.13 -6.90 22.26
CA THR A 50 11.50 -7.32 21.91
C THR A 50 12.57 -6.38 22.49
N SER A 51 12.19 -5.38 23.31
CA SER A 51 13.12 -4.41 23.92
C SER A 51 14.01 -3.67 22.90
N LEU A 52 13.57 -3.57 21.64
CA LEU A 52 14.33 -2.95 20.54
C LEU A 52 14.53 -1.44 20.72
N PHE A 53 13.69 -0.80 21.54
CA PHE A 53 13.70 0.64 21.80
C PHE A 53 13.60 0.89 23.30
N SER A 54 14.70 0.63 24.03
CA SER A 54 14.70 0.68 25.50
C SER A 54 14.60 2.09 26.11
N ASP A 55 14.78 3.16 25.31
CA ASP A 55 14.81 4.56 25.77
C ASP A 55 14.01 5.55 24.90
N SER A 56 13.31 5.08 23.86
CA SER A 56 12.64 5.98 22.90
C SER A 56 11.14 6.07 23.15
N ASP A 57 10.59 7.29 23.06
CA ASP A 57 9.16 7.52 23.16
C ASP A 57 8.40 6.74 22.06
N ILE A 58 7.60 5.76 22.49
CA ILE A 58 6.84 4.86 21.62
C ILE A 58 5.92 5.63 20.65
N THR A 59 5.42 6.77 21.08
CA THR A 59 4.57 7.68 20.30
C THR A 59 5.34 8.32 19.14
N LEU A 60 6.62 8.66 19.34
CA LEU A 60 7.46 9.24 18.31
C LEU A 60 7.73 8.22 17.21
N ILE A 61 8.05 6.98 17.59
CA ILE A 61 8.28 5.86 16.67
C ILE A 61 7.01 5.60 15.84
N TYR A 62 5.84 5.54 16.50
CA TYR A 62 4.57 5.38 15.80
C TYR A 62 4.34 6.49 14.76
N PHE A 63 4.60 7.75 15.13
CA PHE A 63 4.39 8.89 14.23
C PHE A 63 5.36 8.90 13.05
N VAL A 64 6.64 8.55 13.27
CA VAL A 64 7.65 8.45 12.20
C VAL A 64 7.28 7.36 11.20
N PHE A 65 6.89 6.17 11.68
CA PHE A 65 6.45 5.09 10.81
C PHE A 65 5.17 5.46 10.04
N LEU A 66 4.24 6.17 10.68
CA LEU A 66 3.01 6.62 10.03
C LEU A 66 3.28 7.66 8.94
N ALA A 67 4.21 8.60 9.15
CA ALA A 67 4.65 9.56 8.15
C ALA A 67 5.42 8.91 6.97
N PHE A 68 6.18 7.84 7.25
CA PHE A 68 6.86 7.08 6.21
C PHE A 68 5.86 6.36 5.30
N VAL A 69 4.89 5.66 5.88
CA VAL A 69 3.89 4.91 5.11
C VAL A 69 2.95 5.85 4.34
N SER A 70 2.56 6.99 4.91
CA SER A 70 1.75 7.98 4.19
C SER A 70 2.45 8.50 2.93
N SER A 71 3.78 8.65 2.97
CA SER A 71 4.59 9.04 1.81
C SER A 71 4.57 7.97 0.71
N ILE A 72 4.72 6.69 1.09
CA ILE A 72 4.67 5.55 0.15
C ILE A 72 3.29 5.42 -0.50
N VAL A 73 2.23 5.57 0.29
CA VAL A 73 0.85 5.50 -0.20
C VAL A 73 0.60 6.62 -1.22
N THR A 74 1.03 7.86 -0.93
CA THR A 74 0.90 8.99 -1.85
C THR A 74 1.69 8.75 -3.15
N PHE A 75 2.90 8.19 -3.05
CA PHE A 75 3.69 7.81 -4.22
C PHE A 75 3.00 6.71 -5.05
N SER A 76 2.39 5.72 -4.39
CA SER A 76 1.67 4.63 -5.05
C SER A 76 0.45 5.15 -5.83
N PHE A 77 -0.28 6.11 -5.27
CA PHE A 77 -1.38 6.78 -5.97
C PHE A 77 -0.89 7.63 -7.14
N PHE A 78 0.22 8.35 -6.98
CA PHE A 78 0.83 9.12 -8.07
C PHE A 78 1.23 8.22 -9.24
N VAL A 79 1.91 7.11 -8.93
CA VAL A 79 2.32 6.10 -9.91
C VAL A 79 1.10 5.46 -10.61
N SER A 80 0.01 5.24 -9.89
CA SER A 80 -1.24 4.71 -10.44
C SER A 80 -1.84 5.58 -11.55
N ILE A 81 -1.60 6.90 -11.53
CA ILE A 81 -2.10 7.84 -12.55
C ILE A 81 -1.32 7.72 -13.87
N PHE A 82 -0.04 7.32 -13.81
CA PHE A 82 0.79 7.15 -15.02
C PHE A 82 0.56 5.83 -15.74
N PHE A 83 0.00 4.83 -15.06
CA PHE A 83 -0.21 3.50 -15.63
C PHE A 83 -1.65 3.32 -16.14
N ASP A 84 -1.85 3.59 -17.43
CA ASP A 84 -3.16 3.48 -18.12
C ASP A 84 -3.67 2.02 -18.22
N SER A 85 -2.76 1.03 -18.10
CA SER A 85 -3.07 -0.39 -18.27
C SER A 85 -2.59 -1.26 -17.09
N PRO A 86 -3.49 -1.91 -16.34
CA PRO A 86 -3.13 -2.76 -15.20
C PRO A 86 -2.27 -3.98 -15.59
N LYS A 87 -2.33 -4.42 -16.86
CA LYS A 87 -1.45 -5.47 -17.40
C LYS A 87 0.03 -5.08 -17.39
N ILE A 88 0.33 -3.79 -17.61
CA ILE A 88 1.71 -3.28 -17.68
C ILE A 88 2.24 -3.08 -16.25
N ALA A 89 1.42 -2.56 -15.34
CA ALA A 89 1.80 -2.38 -13.94
C ALA A 89 2.16 -3.71 -13.24
N GLY A 90 1.38 -4.77 -13.48
CA GLY A 90 1.67 -6.10 -12.93
C GLY A 90 2.94 -6.74 -13.50
N ALA A 91 3.19 -6.57 -14.81
CA ALA A 91 4.38 -7.11 -15.48
C ALA A 91 5.67 -6.38 -15.07
N VAL A 92 5.62 -5.06 -14.87
CA VAL A 92 6.76 -4.27 -14.38
C VAL A 92 7.05 -4.58 -12.92
N GLY A 93 6.01 -4.75 -12.08
CA GLY A 93 6.18 -5.14 -10.68
C GLY A 93 6.82 -6.52 -10.51
N SER A 94 6.35 -7.52 -11.26
CA SER A 94 6.95 -8.86 -11.22
C SER A 94 8.34 -8.91 -11.85
N GLY A 95 8.59 -8.13 -12.90
CA GLY A 95 9.91 -8.01 -13.54
C GLY A 95 10.96 -7.40 -12.60
N LEU A 96 10.61 -6.38 -11.83
CA LEU A 96 11.51 -5.74 -10.87
C LEU A 96 11.82 -6.66 -9.68
N LEU A 97 10.81 -7.36 -9.15
CA LEU A 97 11.00 -8.34 -8.07
C LEU A 97 11.83 -9.54 -8.52
N ALA A 98 11.68 -10.00 -9.77
CA ALA A 98 12.51 -11.05 -10.35
C ALA A 98 13.97 -10.57 -10.46
N PHE A 99 14.21 -9.34 -10.93
CA PHE A 99 15.56 -8.78 -11.04
C PHE A 99 16.28 -8.71 -9.69
N PHE A 100 15.60 -8.24 -8.64
CA PHE A 100 16.15 -8.22 -7.29
C PHE A 100 16.37 -9.64 -6.72
N SER A 101 15.46 -10.58 -7.02
CA SER A 101 15.60 -11.97 -6.57
C SER A 101 16.77 -12.68 -7.24
N PHE A 102 17.03 -12.43 -8.52
CA PHE A 102 18.21 -12.97 -9.20
C PHE A 102 19.52 -12.41 -8.62
N HIS A 103 19.55 -11.12 -8.24
CA HIS A 103 20.74 -10.53 -7.64
C HIS A 103 20.97 -10.94 -6.18
N GLY A 104 19.91 -11.24 -5.41
CA GLY A 104 20.01 -11.77 -4.05
C GLY A 104 20.43 -13.24 -3.97
N CYS A 105 20.18 -14.03 -5.02
CA CYS A 105 20.56 -15.44 -5.10
C CYS A 105 22.02 -15.65 -5.55
N ALA A 106 22.65 -14.65 -6.18
CA ALA A 106 24.05 -14.72 -6.62
C ALA A 106 25.07 -14.40 -5.51
N THR A 107 24.62 -14.02 -4.31
CA THR A 107 25.47 -13.63 -3.18
C THR A 107 25.33 -14.52 -1.94
N SER A 108 24.65 -15.66 -2.04
CA SER A 108 24.50 -16.67 -0.96
C SER A 108 25.23 -17.95 -1.28
#